data_AF-A0A8J9S606-F1
#
_entry.id   AF-A0A8J9S606-F1
#
_cell.length_a   1.000
_cell.length_b   1.000
_cell.length_c   1.000
_cell.angle_alpha   90.00
_cell.angle_beta   90.00
_cell.angle_gamma   90.00
#
_symmetry.space_group_name_H-M   'P 1'
#
loop_
_entity.id
_entity.type
_entity.pdbx_description
1 polymer ?
#
loop_
_entity_poly.entity_id
_entity_poly.type
_entity_poly.pdbx_seq_one_letter_code
_entity_poly.pdbx_strand_id
1 'polypeptide(L)'
;MATSNFFHKPELALRRAQELEGIHQDDAALAMLHEVLSSRRHRTWSPAFEQIMIVYVDLCLKLYKTREAKDGLHQYRNLSQTQAPGSLEKVIRYLLTAAEKKCTEAKASADAQQDQILEENGNGDDEDGFRASPQAILLSTMSTDPAKSQRDSALLLPSLKFLWETYRAVLDILRSNSKLEHVYHFAAQSALQFCQDYKRRMEFRNLCDMLRLHLGNLRQYGNLDANDDGKTNNK
;
A
#
# COMPACT_ATOMS: atom_id res chain seq x y z
N MET A 1 -3.86 29.25 7.54
CA MET A 1 -3.51 29.79 6.20
C MET A 1 -2.64 28.75 5.52
N ALA A 2 -3.19 27.95 4.61
CA ALA A 2 -2.43 26.93 3.89
C ALA A 2 -1.74 27.59 2.70
N THR A 3 -0.42 27.70 2.76
CA THR A 3 0.41 28.09 1.62
C THR A 3 0.39 26.95 0.61
N SER A 4 -0.54 27.02 -0.34
CA SER A 4 -0.53 26.17 -1.54
C SER A 4 0.69 26.53 -2.38
N ASN A 5 1.80 25.82 -2.13
CA ASN A 5 3.02 25.94 -2.92
C ASN A 5 2.77 25.27 -4.27
N PHE A 6 2.26 26.06 -5.21
CA PHE A 6 2.04 25.61 -6.58
C PHE A 6 3.39 25.35 -7.27
N PHE A 7 3.86 24.10 -7.21
CA PHE A 7 5.02 23.67 -7.99
C PHE A 7 4.63 23.61 -9.48
N HIS A 8 5.22 24.47 -10.30
CA HIS A 8 4.98 24.48 -11.74
C HIS A 8 5.77 23.37 -12.47
N LYS A 9 6.81 22.81 -11.83
CA LYS A 9 7.62 21.71 -12.35
C LYS A 9 7.64 20.53 -11.35
N PRO A 10 7.30 19.30 -11.80
CA PRO A 10 7.29 18.12 -10.93
C PRO A 10 8.67 17.82 -10.33
N GLU A 11 9.75 18.10 -11.08
CA GLU A 11 11.13 17.93 -10.61
C GLU A 11 11.47 18.75 -9.35
N LEU A 12 10.89 19.95 -9.22
CA LEU A 12 11.12 20.80 -8.05
C LEU A 12 10.39 20.25 -6.82
N ALA A 13 9.20 19.71 -7.00
CA ALA A 13 8.47 19.04 -5.94
C ALA A 13 9.22 17.80 -5.45
N LEU A 14 9.82 17.02 -6.36
CA LEU A 14 10.63 15.86 -6.01
C LEU A 14 11.82 16.26 -5.12
N ARG A 15 12.62 17.26 -5.54
CA ARG A 15 13.75 17.75 -4.74
C ARG A 15 13.31 18.23 -3.37
N ARG A 16 12.20 18.98 -3.32
CA ARG A 16 11.69 19.50 -2.05
C ARG A 16 11.19 18.40 -1.11
N ALA A 17 10.58 17.35 -1.64
CA ALA A 17 10.19 16.18 -0.86
C ALA A 17 11.42 15.45 -0.27
N GLN A 18 12.49 15.30 -1.05
CA GLN A 18 13.75 14.71 -0.58
C GLN A 18 14.42 15.56 0.51
N GLU A 19 14.39 16.90 0.37
CA GLU A 19 14.88 17.80 1.42
C GLU A 19 14.07 17.68 2.72
N LEU A 20 12.74 17.55 2.62
CA LEU A 20 11.86 17.37 3.78
C LEU A 20 12.08 16.00 4.45
N GLU A 21 12.33 14.96 3.66
CA GLU A 21 12.71 13.65 4.17
C GLU A 21 14.03 13.71 4.95
N GLY A 22 15.01 14.48 4.47
CA GLY A 22 16.27 14.72 5.18
C GLY A 22 16.12 15.46 6.51
N ILE A 23 15.01 16.19 6.71
CA ILE A 23 14.68 16.90 7.96
C ILE A 23 13.67 16.08 8.81
N HIS A 24 13.38 14.83 8.43
CA HIS A 24 12.41 13.95 9.08
C HIS A 24 10.97 14.49 9.13
N GLN A 25 10.60 15.36 8.18
CA GLN A 25 9.23 15.88 8.03
C GLN A 25 8.45 15.09 6.98
N ASP A 26 8.29 13.79 7.22
CA ASP A 26 7.67 12.84 6.29
C ASP A 26 6.19 13.19 5.99
N ASP A 27 5.45 13.67 7.00
CA ASP A 27 4.05 14.08 6.83
C ASP A 27 3.87 15.27 5.89
N ALA A 28 4.76 16.26 6.01
CA ALA A 28 4.75 17.46 5.16
C ALA A 28 5.18 17.11 3.73
N ALA A 29 6.18 16.22 3.57
CA ALA A 29 6.59 15.70 2.28
C ALA A 29 5.44 14.96 1.58
N LEU A 30 4.74 14.07 2.30
CA LEU A 30 3.61 13.33 1.75
C LEU A 30 2.47 14.24 1.33
N ALA A 31 2.10 15.23 2.15
CA ALA A 31 1.03 16.17 1.83
C ALA A 31 1.36 16.99 0.56
N MET A 32 2.61 17.45 0.45
CA MET A 32 3.09 18.16 -0.73
C MET A 32 3.02 17.30 -2.00
N LEU A 33 3.53 16.06 -1.94
CA LEU A 33 3.49 15.16 -3.09
C LEU A 33 2.04 14.80 -3.48
N HIS A 34 1.16 14.64 -2.50
CA HIS A 34 -0.27 14.40 -2.75
C HIS A 34 -0.93 15.57 -3.48
N GLU A 35 -0.63 16.82 -3.09
CA GLU A 35 -1.13 18.01 -3.79
C GLU A 35 -0.66 18.07 -5.24
N VAL A 36 0.60 17.70 -5.50
CA VAL A 36 1.17 17.66 -6.86
C VAL A 36 0.50 16.58 -7.72
N LEU A 37 0.25 15.39 -7.17
CA LEU A 37 -0.46 14.30 -7.86
C LEU A 37 -1.95 14.61 -8.11
N SER A 38 -2.58 15.34 -7.20
CA SER A 38 -4.01 15.72 -7.30
C SER A 38 -4.23 16.92 -8.23
N SER A 39 -3.19 17.72 -8.47
CA SER A 39 -3.27 18.91 -9.30
C SER A 39 -3.67 18.61 -10.74
N ARG A 40 -4.87 19.06 -11.12
CA ARG A 40 -5.40 18.95 -12.50
C ARG A 40 -4.62 19.78 -13.53
N ARG A 41 -3.71 20.65 -13.10
CA ARG A 41 -2.95 21.54 -13.99
C ARG A 41 -1.81 20.79 -14.69
N HIS A 42 -1.35 19.68 -14.13
CA HIS A 42 -0.25 18.87 -14.66
C HIS A 42 -0.77 17.60 -15.34
N ARG A 43 -1.53 17.76 -16.42
CA ARG A 43 -2.14 16.63 -17.15
C ARG A 43 -1.18 15.93 -18.12
N THR A 44 0.04 16.45 -18.26
CA THR A 44 1.09 15.85 -19.11
C THR A 44 2.02 15.03 -18.23
N TRP A 45 2.02 13.71 -18.45
CA TRP A 45 2.92 12.80 -17.78
C TRP A 45 4.37 13.12 -18.17
N SER A 46 5.26 12.95 -17.21
CA SER A 46 6.70 13.06 -17.39
C SER A 46 7.38 11.99 -16.53
N PRO A 47 8.60 11.55 -16.86
CA PRO A 47 9.34 10.56 -16.07
C PRO A 47 9.52 10.98 -14.59
N ALA A 48 9.54 12.28 -14.31
CA ALA A 48 9.59 12.80 -12.94
C ALA A 48 8.40 12.34 -12.10
N PHE A 49 7.22 12.13 -12.69
CA PHE A 49 6.06 11.60 -11.97
C PHE A 49 6.21 10.14 -11.56
N GLU A 50 6.95 9.32 -12.33
CA GLU A 50 7.30 7.95 -11.92
C GLU A 50 8.12 8.00 -10.63
N GLN A 51 9.16 8.86 -10.58
CA GLN A 51 10.00 8.99 -9.39
C GLN A 51 9.26 9.61 -8.19
N ILE A 52 8.40 10.61 -8.43
CA ILE A 52 7.54 11.18 -7.39
C ILE A 52 6.66 10.09 -6.77
N MET A 53 6.08 9.23 -7.62
CA MET A 53 5.18 8.19 -7.14
C MET A 53 5.90 7.11 -6.33
N ILE A 54 7.14 6.76 -6.71
CA ILE A 54 8.01 5.86 -5.94
C ILE A 54 8.26 6.42 -4.54
N VAL A 55 8.72 7.67 -4.43
CA VAL A 55 8.96 8.34 -3.13
C VAL A 55 7.67 8.49 -2.33
N TYR A 56 6.56 8.83 -2.98
CA TYR A 56 5.26 8.94 -2.33
C TYR A 56 4.82 7.61 -1.70
N VAL A 57 5.00 6.50 -2.43
CA VAL A 57 4.72 5.15 -1.93
C VAL A 57 5.59 4.80 -0.73
N ASP A 58 6.89 5.10 -0.78
CA ASP A 58 7.80 4.84 0.33
C ASP A 58 7.43 5.63 1.59
N LEU A 59 7.01 6.88 1.45
CA LEU A 59 6.48 7.70 2.54
C LEU A 59 5.15 7.14 3.10
N CYS A 60 4.24 6.71 2.22
CA CYS A 60 2.99 6.07 2.62
C CYS A 60 3.26 4.77 3.41
N LEU A 61 4.24 3.97 2.96
CA LEU A 61 4.70 2.77 3.66
C LEU A 61 5.27 3.12 5.02
N LYS A 62 6.16 4.13 5.11
CA LYS A 62 6.79 4.61 6.35
C LYS A 62 5.76 5.00 7.41
N LEU A 63 4.72 5.73 7.01
CA LEU A 63 3.69 6.27 7.89
C LEU A 63 2.45 5.36 8.06
N TYR A 64 2.42 4.19 7.40
CA TYR A 64 1.25 3.29 7.35
C TYR A 64 -0.05 3.98 6.88
N LYS A 65 0.07 4.96 5.98
CA LYS A 65 -1.04 5.76 5.44
C LYS A 65 -1.69 5.11 4.22
N THR A 66 -2.50 4.09 4.48
CA THR A 66 -3.14 3.26 3.45
C THR A 66 -4.15 4.03 2.58
N ARG A 67 -4.91 4.94 3.18
CA ARG A 67 -5.95 5.70 2.45
C ARG A 67 -5.30 6.62 1.41
N GLU A 68 -4.27 7.34 1.83
CA GLU A 68 -3.49 8.24 1.01
C GLU A 68 -2.76 7.48 -0.10
N ALA A 69 -2.24 6.28 0.19
CA ALA A 69 -1.63 5.41 -0.82
C ALA A 69 -2.65 5.04 -1.92
N LYS A 70 -3.85 4.60 -1.52
CA LYS A 70 -4.93 4.26 -2.45
C LYS A 70 -5.35 5.48 -3.29
N ASP A 71 -5.59 6.63 -2.65
CA ASP A 71 -6.03 7.84 -3.34
C ASP A 71 -4.95 8.34 -4.32
N GLY A 72 -3.68 8.32 -3.92
CA GLY A 72 -2.55 8.69 -4.77
C GLY A 72 -2.38 7.75 -5.97
N LEU A 73 -2.55 6.44 -5.77
CA LEU A 73 -2.52 5.46 -6.86
C LEU A 73 -3.65 5.67 -7.87
N HIS A 74 -4.87 5.99 -7.41
CA HIS A 74 -5.99 6.31 -8.32
C HIS A 74 -5.70 7.56 -9.15
N GLN A 75 -5.14 8.61 -8.54
CA GLN A 75 -4.74 9.83 -9.24
C GLN A 75 -3.64 9.53 -10.28
N TYR A 76 -2.61 8.77 -9.88
CA TYR A 76 -1.51 8.40 -10.76
C TYR A 76 -1.97 7.52 -11.94
N ARG A 77 -2.85 6.55 -11.70
CA ARG A 77 -3.48 5.73 -12.76
C ARG A 77 -4.12 6.61 -13.82
N ASN A 78 -4.93 7.59 -13.41
CA ASN A 78 -5.63 8.48 -14.34
C ASN A 78 -4.65 9.37 -15.13
N LEU A 79 -3.52 9.75 -14.54
CA LEU A 79 -2.46 10.53 -15.20
C LEU A 79 -1.68 9.69 -16.23
N SER A 80 -1.31 8.45 -15.87
CA SER A 80 -0.43 7.61 -16.70
C SER A 80 -1.17 6.76 -17.73
N GLN A 81 -2.49 6.56 -17.60
CA GLN A 81 -3.28 5.64 -18.44
C GLN A 81 -3.16 5.94 -19.94
N THR A 82 -3.15 7.21 -20.35
CA THR A 82 -3.11 7.60 -21.76
C THR A 82 -1.70 7.73 -22.33
N GLN A 83 -0.73 8.14 -21.50
CA GLN A 83 0.62 8.52 -21.98
C GLN A 83 1.68 7.45 -21.71
N ALA A 84 1.61 6.76 -20.57
CA ALA A 84 2.64 5.82 -20.15
C ALA A 84 2.05 4.66 -19.30
N PRO A 85 1.30 3.73 -19.91
CA PRO A 85 0.70 2.61 -19.18
C PRO A 85 1.75 1.68 -18.53
N GLY A 86 2.95 1.56 -19.11
CA GLY A 86 4.05 0.77 -18.53
C GLY A 86 4.67 1.40 -17.28
N SER A 87 4.54 2.72 -17.09
CA SER A 87 4.99 3.39 -15.87
C SER A 87 4.15 2.97 -14.66
N LEU A 88 2.85 2.76 -14.86
CA LEU A 88 1.94 2.27 -13.82
C LEU A 88 2.32 0.86 -13.36
N GLU A 89 2.67 -0.01 -14.30
CA GLU A 89 3.13 -1.37 -13.98
C GLU A 89 4.38 -1.35 -13.10
N LYS A 90 5.39 -0.54 -13.44
CA LYS A 90 6.61 -0.42 -12.65
C LYS A 90 6.33 0.05 -11.22
N VAL A 91 5.52 1.10 -11.06
CA VAL A 91 5.14 1.63 -9.75
C VAL A 91 4.40 0.58 -8.93
N ILE A 92 3.46 -0.15 -9.53
CA ILE A 92 2.70 -1.20 -8.82
C ILE A 92 3.62 -2.34 -8.39
N ARG A 93 4.50 -2.83 -9.28
CA ARG A 93 5.47 -3.87 -8.92
C ARG A 93 6.39 -3.41 -7.79
N TYR A 94 6.91 -2.19 -7.87
CA TYR A 94 7.74 -1.61 -6.81
C TYR A 94 6.98 -1.53 -5.48
N LEU A 95 5.75 -1.02 -5.49
CA LEU A 95 4.91 -0.92 -4.29
C LEU A 95 4.68 -2.29 -3.64
N LEU A 96 4.35 -3.32 -4.43
CA LEU A 96 4.13 -4.67 -3.89
C LEU A 96 5.41 -5.21 -3.25
N THR A 97 6.53 -5.15 -3.96
CA THR A 97 7.82 -5.63 -3.44
C THR A 97 8.28 -4.85 -2.19
N ALA A 98 8.10 -3.53 -2.17
CA ALA A 98 8.45 -2.70 -1.01
C ALA A 98 7.55 -2.99 0.20
N ALA A 99 6.24 -3.19 -0.03
CA ALA A 99 5.30 -3.56 1.03
C ALA A 99 5.59 -4.96 1.60
N GLU A 100 5.88 -5.94 0.74
CA GLU A 100 6.29 -7.28 1.15
C GLU A 100 7.58 -7.24 1.96
N LYS A 101 8.61 -6.54 1.45
CA LYS A 101 9.88 -6.38 2.16
C LYS A 101 9.67 -5.79 3.55
N LYS A 102 8.87 -4.72 3.67
CA LYS A 102 8.55 -4.11 4.95
C LYS A 102 7.80 -5.08 5.88
N CYS A 103 6.90 -5.90 5.36
CA CYS A 103 6.26 -6.97 6.14
C CYS A 103 7.24 -8.05 6.60
N THR A 104 8.21 -8.43 5.77
CA THR A 104 9.25 -9.40 6.16
C THR A 104 10.19 -8.83 7.22
N GLU A 105 10.57 -7.56 7.12
CA GLU A 105 11.38 -6.85 8.12
C GLU A 105 10.63 -6.69 9.45
N ALA A 106 9.34 -6.35 9.40
CA ALA A 106 8.49 -6.28 10.59
C ALA A 106 8.35 -7.67 11.25
N LYS A 107 8.26 -8.74 10.46
CA LYS A 107 8.23 -10.12 10.95
C LYS A 107 9.56 -10.51 11.60
N ALA A 108 10.68 -10.27 10.92
CA ALA A 108 12.00 -10.56 11.46
C ALA A 108 12.30 -9.75 12.73
N SER A 109 11.81 -8.51 12.82
CA SER A 109 11.96 -7.68 14.02
C SER A 109 11.12 -8.20 15.18
N ALA A 110 9.90 -8.68 14.91
CA ALA A 110 9.06 -9.33 15.91
C ALA A 110 9.70 -10.64 16.41
N ASP A 111 10.22 -11.47 15.50
CA ASP A 111 10.89 -12.74 15.83
C ASP A 111 12.20 -12.50 16.62
N ALA A 112 13.04 -11.53 16.22
CA ALA A 112 14.30 -11.22 16.90
C ALA A 112 14.10 -10.63 18.32
N GLN A 113 13.07 -9.79 18.50
CA GLN A 113 12.71 -9.30 19.83
C GLN A 113 12.16 -10.41 20.73
N GLN A 114 11.59 -11.45 20.14
CA GLN A 114 11.17 -12.63 20.88
C GLN A 114 12.36 -13.46 21.37
N ASP A 115 13.38 -13.66 20.53
CA ASP A 115 14.57 -14.45 20.88
C ASP A 115 15.43 -13.75 21.95
N GLN A 116 15.57 -12.42 21.91
CA GLN A 116 16.30 -11.66 22.95
C GLN A 116 15.68 -11.80 24.34
N ILE A 117 14.35 -11.89 24.41
CA ILE A 117 13.62 -12.02 25.69
C ILE A 117 13.63 -13.46 26.19
N LEU A 118 13.70 -14.46 25.30
CA LEU A 118 13.91 -15.87 25.71
C LEU A 118 15.30 -16.08 26.31
N GLU A 119 16.29 -15.30 25.87
CA GLU A 119 17.64 -15.26 26.47
C GLU A 119 17.67 -14.46 27.79
N GLU A 120 16.93 -13.36 27.91
CA GLU A 120 16.85 -12.55 29.16
C GLU A 120 15.97 -13.19 30.26
N ASN A 121 14.90 -13.91 29.92
CA ASN A 121 14.04 -14.62 30.88
C ASN A 121 14.68 -15.90 31.47
N GLY A 122 15.94 -16.18 31.15
CA GLY A 122 16.75 -17.14 31.89
C GLY A 122 17.10 -16.67 33.31
N ASN A 123 16.91 -15.39 33.65
CA ASN A 123 17.26 -14.88 34.96
C ASN A 123 16.57 -13.53 35.30
N GLY A 124 15.33 -13.55 35.78
CA GLY A 124 14.75 -12.35 36.41
C GLY A 124 13.23 -12.27 36.43
N ASP A 125 12.66 -12.57 37.58
CA ASP A 125 11.30 -12.24 38.00
C ASP A 125 11.20 -10.72 38.19
N ASP A 126 10.80 -9.94 37.17
CA ASP A 126 10.56 -8.50 37.32
C ASP A 126 9.17 -8.10 36.80
N GLU A 127 8.29 -8.01 37.78
CA GLU A 127 6.95 -7.46 37.79
C GLU A 127 7.03 -5.92 37.73
N ASP A 128 7.13 -5.29 36.54
CA ASP A 128 6.62 -3.91 36.38
C ASP A 128 6.45 -3.38 34.94
N GLY A 129 5.32 -2.72 34.71
CA GLY A 129 5.25 -1.49 33.90
C GLY A 129 5.22 -1.54 32.36
N PHE A 130 4.10 -1.96 31.73
CA PHE A 130 3.75 -1.38 30.42
C PHE A 130 2.25 -1.15 30.21
N ARG A 131 1.94 0.13 29.99
CA ARG A 131 0.63 0.81 29.86
C ARG A 131 -0.50 -0.08 29.30
N ALA A 132 -1.44 -0.41 30.18
CA ALA A 132 -2.67 -1.13 29.87
C ALA A 132 -3.60 -0.35 28.92
N SER A 133 -3.64 -0.75 27.64
CA SER A 133 -4.84 -0.60 26.82
C SER A 133 -5.87 -1.66 27.25
N PRO A 134 -7.17 -1.35 27.36
CA PRO A 134 -8.21 -2.34 27.70
C PRO A 134 -8.23 -3.57 26.77
N GLN A 135 -7.78 -3.39 25.52
CA GLN A 135 -7.63 -4.47 24.54
C GLN A 135 -6.44 -5.39 24.87
N ALA A 136 -5.38 -4.85 25.49
CA ALA A 136 -4.20 -5.58 25.93
C ALA A 136 -4.53 -6.49 27.14
N ILE A 137 -5.29 -5.99 28.12
CA ILE A 137 -5.74 -6.77 29.29
C ILE A 137 -6.60 -7.98 28.88
N LEU A 138 -7.46 -7.81 27.88
CA LEU A 138 -8.29 -8.90 27.35
C LEU A 138 -7.47 -9.91 26.53
N LEU A 139 -6.50 -9.45 25.73
CA LEU A 139 -5.59 -10.34 25.02
C LEU A 139 -4.71 -11.13 25.98
N SER A 140 -4.32 -10.53 27.12
CA SER A 140 -3.45 -11.18 28.09
C SER A 140 -4.12 -12.31 28.89
N THR A 141 -5.45 -12.29 28.98
CA THR A 141 -6.21 -13.30 29.75
C THR A 141 -6.61 -14.52 28.91
N MET A 142 -6.50 -14.45 27.57
CA MET A 142 -6.93 -15.53 26.66
C MET A 142 -5.79 -16.21 25.91
N SER A 143 -4.53 -15.84 26.17
CA SER A 143 -3.35 -16.36 25.47
C SER A 143 -2.34 -16.98 26.42
N THR A 144 -1.72 -18.08 26.01
CA THR A 144 -0.68 -18.78 26.79
C THR A 144 0.64 -18.01 26.87
N ASP A 145 0.82 -16.99 26.02
CA ASP A 145 1.92 -16.03 26.10
C ASP A 145 1.41 -14.61 25.74
N PRO A 146 0.98 -13.83 26.75
CA PRO A 146 0.29 -12.57 26.56
C PRO A 146 1.19 -11.44 26.05
N ALA A 147 2.47 -11.45 26.42
CA ALA A 147 3.44 -10.42 26.05
C ALA A 147 3.86 -10.54 24.58
N LYS A 148 4.01 -11.77 24.09
CA LYS A 148 4.29 -12.06 22.67
C LYS A 148 3.14 -11.66 21.74
N SER A 149 1.91 -12.08 22.08
CA SER A 149 0.71 -11.76 21.29
C SER A 149 0.40 -10.26 21.20
N GLN A 150 0.70 -9.50 22.26
CA GLN A 150 0.55 -8.04 22.28
C GLN A 150 1.60 -7.32 21.43
N ARG A 151 2.87 -7.75 21.44
CA ARG A 151 3.93 -7.13 20.62
C ARG A 151 3.78 -7.45 19.14
N ASP A 152 3.47 -8.70 18.80
CA ASP A 152 3.12 -9.09 17.43
C ASP A 152 1.93 -8.26 16.92
N SER A 153 0.93 -8.05 17.78
CA SER A 153 -0.22 -7.18 17.47
C SER A 153 0.13 -5.69 17.34
N ALA A 154 1.20 -5.21 17.95
CA ALA A 154 1.61 -3.81 17.88
C ALA A 154 2.48 -3.50 16.65
N LEU A 155 3.37 -4.41 16.25
CA LEU A 155 4.37 -4.19 15.20
C LEU A 155 4.01 -4.86 13.87
N LEU A 156 3.58 -6.12 13.92
CA LEU A 156 3.33 -6.94 12.73
C LEU A 156 1.94 -6.67 12.14
N LEU A 157 0.91 -6.54 12.97
CA LEU A 157 -0.48 -6.34 12.51
C LEU A 157 -0.68 -5.07 11.65
N PRO A 158 -0.15 -3.88 12.01
CA PRO A 158 -0.26 -2.70 11.16
C PRO A 158 0.37 -2.90 9.78
N SER A 159 1.52 -3.57 9.73
CA SER A 159 2.22 -3.92 8.50
C SER A 159 1.42 -4.88 7.64
N LEU A 160 0.90 -5.97 8.24
CA LEU A 160 0.04 -6.93 7.54
C LEU A 160 -1.25 -6.29 7.02
N LYS A 161 -1.87 -5.44 7.83
CA LYS A 161 -3.08 -4.71 7.43
C LYS A 161 -2.79 -3.77 6.26
N PHE A 162 -1.67 -3.04 6.32
CA PHE A 162 -1.25 -2.18 5.22
C PHE A 162 -1.00 -3.00 3.94
N LEU A 163 -0.30 -4.13 4.02
CA LEU A 163 0.01 -4.99 2.88
C LEU A 163 -1.28 -5.55 2.25
N TRP A 164 -2.21 -6.05 3.08
CA TRP A 164 -3.52 -6.52 2.60
C TRP A 164 -4.31 -5.43 1.88
N GLU A 165 -4.39 -4.23 2.46
CA GLU A 165 -5.11 -3.12 1.82
C GLU A 165 -4.40 -2.63 0.54
N THR A 166 -3.07 -2.77 0.48
CA THR A 166 -2.28 -2.49 -0.73
C THR A 166 -2.64 -3.46 -1.85
N TYR A 167 -2.71 -4.76 -1.55
CA TYR A 167 -3.18 -5.76 -2.51
C TYR A 167 -4.59 -5.45 -3.00
N ARG A 168 -5.50 -5.11 -2.08
CA ARG A 168 -6.87 -4.72 -2.42
C ARG A 168 -6.90 -3.51 -3.34
N ALA A 169 -6.17 -2.45 -3.02
CA ALA A 169 -6.11 -1.22 -3.81
C ALA A 169 -5.56 -1.49 -5.22
N VAL A 170 -4.49 -2.27 -5.34
CA VAL A 170 -3.91 -2.64 -6.64
C VAL A 170 -4.90 -3.44 -7.49
N LEU A 171 -5.57 -4.44 -6.91
CA LEU A 171 -6.56 -5.24 -7.62
C LEU A 171 -7.79 -4.40 -8.05
N ASP A 172 -8.24 -3.46 -7.21
CA ASP A 172 -9.34 -2.53 -7.54
C ASP A 172 -8.97 -1.59 -8.71
N ILE A 173 -7.71 -1.13 -8.77
CA ILE A 173 -7.21 -0.21 -9.81
C ILE A 173 -7.04 -0.89 -11.16
N LEU A 174 -6.60 -2.14 -11.15
CA LEU A 174 -6.27 -2.91 -12.35
C LEU A 174 -7.48 -3.64 -12.95
N ARG A 175 -8.59 -3.78 -12.23
CA ARG A 175 -9.76 -4.59 -12.64
C ARG A 175 -10.38 -4.27 -14.01
N SER A 176 -10.20 -3.06 -14.52
CA SER A 176 -10.77 -2.59 -15.79
C SER A 176 -9.72 -2.26 -16.85
N ASN A 177 -8.44 -2.60 -16.61
CA ASN A 177 -7.37 -2.31 -17.56
C ASN A 177 -6.92 -3.60 -18.27
N SER A 178 -7.41 -3.80 -19.49
CA SER A 178 -7.09 -4.96 -20.33
C SER A 178 -5.59 -5.07 -20.67
N LYS A 179 -4.85 -3.97 -20.69
CA LYS A 179 -3.40 -3.97 -21.02
C LYS A 179 -2.51 -4.43 -19.87
N LEU A 180 -3.02 -4.46 -18.63
CA LEU A 180 -2.26 -4.81 -17.43
C LEU A 180 -2.84 -6.05 -16.71
N GLU A 181 -3.56 -6.91 -17.44
CA GLU A 181 -4.14 -8.14 -16.89
C GLU A 181 -3.08 -9.08 -16.31
N HIS A 182 -1.89 -9.16 -16.92
CA HIS A 182 -0.79 -9.97 -16.39
C HIS A 182 -0.35 -9.49 -15.01
N VAL A 183 -0.30 -8.17 -14.79
CA VAL A 183 0.01 -7.58 -13.47
C VAL A 183 -1.10 -7.85 -12.48
N TYR A 184 -2.36 -7.79 -12.92
CA TYR A 184 -3.51 -8.13 -12.07
C TYR A 184 -3.44 -9.59 -11.60
N HIS A 185 -3.17 -10.53 -12.50
CA HIS A 185 -3.02 -11.95 -12.15
C HIS A 185 -1.83 -12.18 -11.21
N PHE A 186 -0.70 -11.54 -11.47
CA PHE A 186 0.47 -11.60 -10.59
C PHE A 186 0.15 -11.09 -9.18
N ALA A 187 -0.51 -9.93 -9.07
CA ALA A 187 -0.91 -9.36 -7.79
C ALA A 187 -1.92 -10.26 -7.05
N ALA A 188 -2.85 -10.89 -7.78
CA ALA A 188 -3.82 -11.81 -7.19
C ALA A 188 -3.16 -13.09 -6.66
N GLN A 189 -2.20 -13.66 -7.40
CA GLN A 189 -1.41 -14.81 -6.95
C GLN A 189 -0.57 -14.46 -5.71
N SER A 190 0.09 -13.30 -5.71
CA SER A 190 0.88 -12.82 -4.57
C SER A 190 -0.01 -12.60 -3.34
N ALA A 191 -1.22 -12.05 -3.51
CA ALA A 191 -2.19 -11.90 -2.43
C ALA A 191 -2.68 -13.26 -1.87
N LEU A 192 -2.88 -14.27 -2.72
CA LEU A 192 -3.24 -15.63 -2.30
C LEU A 192 -2.10 -16.28 -1.48
N GLN A 193 -0.86 -16.12 -1.93
CA GLN A 193 0.32 -16.61 -1.23
C GLN A 193 0.48 -15.91 0.13
N PHE A 194 0.30 -14.58 0.18
CA PHE A 194 0.23 -13.83 1.43
C PHE A 194 -0.82 -14.39 2.40
N CYS A 195 -2.04 -14.65 1.92
CA CYS A 195 -3.09 -15.24 2.76
C CYS A 195 -2.71 -16.62 3.31
N GLN A 196 -1.97 -17.42 2.53
CA GLN A 196 -1.46 -18.73 2.93
C GLN A 196 -0.35 -18.61 3.99
N ASP A 197 0.65 -17.77 3.75
CA ASP A 197 1.84 -17.62 4.60
C ASP A 197 1.48 -17.09 6.00
N TYR A 198 0.55 -16.14 6.08
CA TYR A 198 0.10 -15.56 7.35
C TYR A 198 -1.18 -16.21 7.91
N LYS A 199 -1.67 -17.31 7.29
CA LYS A 199 -2.85 -18.09 7.72
C LYS A 199 -4.12 -17.25 7.93
N ARG A 200 -4.33 -16.25 7.07
CA ARG A 200 -5.39 -15.23 7.15
C ARG A 200 -6.68 -15.67 6.45
N ARG A 201 -7.50 -16.46 7.14
CA ARG A 201 -8.73 -17.09 6.58
C ARG A 201 -9.82 -16.09 6.17
N MET A 202 -9.95 -14.98 6.90
CA MET A 202 -10.98 -13.97 6.63
C MET A 202 -10.64 -13.18 5.36
N GLU A 203 -9.40 -12.74 5.26
CA GLU A 203 -8.84 -12.01 4.12
C GLU A 203 -8.88 -12.87 2.86
N PHE A 204 -8.57 -14.17 2.95
CA PHE A 204 -8.72 -15.11 1.83
C PHE A 204 -10.15 -15.18 1.30
N ARG A 205 -11.16 -15.26 2.18
CA ARG A 205 -12.57 -15.28 1.76
C ARG A 205 -12.94 -13.98 1.06
N ASN A 206 -12.55 -12.84 1.66
CA ASN A 206 -12.79 -11.53 1.08
C ASN A 206 -12.09 -11.36 -0.29
N LEU A 207 -10.89 -11.91 -0.45
CA LEU A 207 -10.17 -11.92 -1.73
C LEU A 207 -10.97 -12.70 -2.79
N CYS A 208 -11.40 -13.91 -2.46
CA CYS A 208 -12.19 -14.74 -3.36
C CYS A 208 -13.50 -14.04 -3.80
N ASP A 209 -14.20 -13.39 -2.87
CA ASP A 209 -15.43 -12.66 -3.18
C ASP A 209 -15.18 -11.45 -4.07
N MET A 210 -14.07 -10.73 -3.84
CA MET A 210 -13.65 -9.63 -4.70
C MET A 210 -13.30 -10.10 -6.12
N LEU A 211 -12.57 -11.21 -6.26
CA LEU A 211 -12.24 -11.79 -7.57
C LEU A 211 -13.51 -12.22 -8.33
N ARG A 212 -14.47 -12.84 -7.63
CA ARG A 212 -15.77 -13.20 -8.23
C ARG A 212 -16.54 -11.97 -8.69
N LEU A 213 -16.55 -10.90 -7.88
CA LEU A 213 -17.18 -9.63 -8.24
C LEU A 213 -16.53 -9.01 -9.47
N HIS A 214 -15.19 -9.01 -9.55
CA HIS A 214 -14.46 -8.47 -10.70
C HIS A 214 -14.80 -9.25 -11.98
N LEU A 215 -14.85 -10.59 -11.90
CA LEU A 215 -15.25 -11.43 -13.02
C LEU A 215 -16.72 -11.21 -13.43
N GLY A 216 -17.62 -11.04 -12.46
CA GLY A 216 -19.02 -10.70 -12.72
C GLY A 216 -19.18 -9.38 -13.44
N ASN A 217 -18.45 -8.34 -13.00
CA ASN A 217 -18.43 -7.04 -13.65
C ASN A 217 -17.84 -7.11 -15.05
N LEU A 218 -16.76 -7.88 -15.27
CA LEU A 218 -16.18 -8.08 -16.60
C LEU A 218 -17.19 -8.71 -17.56
N ARG A 219 -18.02 -9.67 -17.09
CA ARG A 219 -19.07 -10.29 -17.92
C ARG A 219 -20.21 -9.34 -18.27
N GLN A 220 -20.55 -8.41 -17.36
CA GLN A 220 -21.62 -7.44 -17.59
C GLN A 220 -21.18 -6.24 -18.43
N TYR A 221 -19.95 -5.76 -18.23
CA TYR A 221 -19.45 -4.52 -18.84
C TYR A 221 -18.37 -4.72 -19.90
N GLY A 222 -17.71 -5.89 -19.96
CA GLY A 222 -16.65 -6.17 -20.94
C GLY A 222 -17.11 -6.20 -22.40
N ASN A 223 -18.43 -6.33 -22.64
CA ASN A 223 -19.03 -6.20 -23.98
C ASN A 223 -19.37 -4.75 -24.38
N LEU A 224 -19.32 -3.79 -23.46
CA LEU A 224 -19.65 -2.39 -23.76
C LEU A 224 -18.44 -1.64 -24.33
N ASP A 225 -17.25 -1.87 -23.78
CA ASP A 225 -16.01 -1.21 -24.25
C ASP A 225 -15.57 -1.69 -25.65
N ALA A 226 -15.93 -2.93 -26.04
CA ALA A 226 -15.66 -3.44 -27.39
C ALA A 226 -16.51 -2.79 -28.50
N ASN A 227 -17.60 -2.09 -28.14
CA ASN A 227 -18.52 -1.47 -29.09
C ASN A 227 -18.28 0.03 -29.30
N ASP A 228 -17.44 0.69 -28.48
CA ASP A 228 -17.13 2.12 -28.60
C ASP A 228 -15.90 2.38 -29.49
N ASP A 229 -14.96 1.44 -29.56
CA ASP A 229 -13.80 1.50 -30.48
C ASP A 229 -14.21 1.41 -31.98
N GLY A 230 -15.49 1.15 -32.28
CA GLY A 230 -16.03 1.04 -33.64
C GLY A 230 -16.75 2.28 -34.19
N LYS A 231 -16.89 3.38 -33.42
CA LYS A 231 -17.63 4.58 -33.86
C LYS A 231 -16.83 5.88 -33.76
N THR A 232 -15.59 5.88 -34.24
CA THR A 232 -14.91 7.14 -34.60
C THR A 232 -14.22 7.02 -35.97
N ASN A 233 -15.01 7.28 -37.01
CA ASN A 233 -14.67 7.92 -38.29
C ASN A 233 -15.43 7.29 -39.46
N ASN A 234 -16.63 7.81 -39.74
CA ASN A 234 -17.07 8.03 -41.12
C ASN A 234 -18.31 8.93 -41.17
N LYS A 235 -18.09 10.26 -41.11
CA LYS A 235 -18.59 11.28 -42.05
C LYS A 235 -18.33 12.68 -41.51
#